data_AF-A0A699UIQ2-F1
#
_entry.id   AF-A0A699UIQ2-F1
#
_cell.length_a   1.000
_cell.length_b   1.000
_cell.length_c   1.000
_cell.angle_alpha   90.00
_cell.angle_beta   90.00
_cell.angle_gamma   90.00
#
_symmetry.space_group_name_H-M   'P 1'
#
loop_
_entity.id
_entity.type
_entity.pdbx_description
1 polymer ?
#
loop_
_entity_poly.entity_id
_entity_poly.type
_entity_poly.pdbx_seq_one_letter_code
_entity_poly.pdbx_strand_id
1 'polypeptide(L)'
;QALGATTRGRFTYIPESKGGGYITGITWGNDLRMMIRNYHLNEAVFIDWTNKLMEKQEHVHVSSVISMPSNTLFGSVAIGVSQQYLHQLFGHLEHPVVASVLAAAADFVLETGISAQIINAASEMLGQPVPEAMESHYYRLKCEELLCYTFALLMQREAVPLSKMHI
;
A
#
# COMPACT_ATOMS: atom_id res chain seq x y z
N GLN A 1 15.42 18.34 -2.42
CA GLN A 1 16.15 17.14 -1.97
C GLN A 1 15.70 16.84 -0.55
N ALA A 2 15.05 15.70 -0.31
CA ALA A 2 14.66 15.30 1.04
C ALA A 2 15.82 14.52 1.69
N LEU A 3 16.27 14.96 2.87
CA LEU A 3 17.06 14.19 3.85
C LEU A 3 18.47 13.69 3.46
N GLY A 4 19.04 14.11 2.33
CA GLY A 4 20.34 13.58 1.86
C GLY A 4 20.26 12.14 1.35
N ALA A 5 19.05 11.64 1.08
CA ALA A 5 18.82 10.30 0.54
C ALA A 5 19.36 10.17 -0.89
N THR A 6 19.87 8.99 -1.21
CA THR A 6 20.31 8.66 -2.59
C THR A 6 19.21 7.90 -3.30
N THR A 7 18.82 8.38 -4.48
CA THR A 7 17.86 7.70 -5.35
C THR A 7 18.60 6.94 -6.46
N ARG A 8 18.29 5.65 -6.64
CA ARG A 8 18.77 4.84 -7.77
C ARG A 8 17.58 4.10 -8.37
N GLY A 9 17.24 4.43 -9.62
CA GLY A 9 15.99 4.00 -10.22
C GLY A 9 14.81 4.46 -9.37
N ARG A 10 13.92 3.52 -9.02
CA ARG A 10 12.75 3.78 -8.16
C ARG A 10 13.02 3.67 -6.66
N PHE A 11 14.22 3.25 -6.26
CA PHE A 11 14.59 3.08 -4.86
C PHE A 11 15.21 4.36 -4.31
N THR A 12 14.70 4.79 -3.16
CA THR A 12 15.28 5.86 -2.33
C THR A 12 15.87 5.22 -1.08
N TYR A 13 17.19 5.29 -0.95
CA TYR A 13 17.92 4.67 0.15
C TYR A 13 18.07 5.62 1.34
N ILE A 14 17.83 5.10 2.53
CA ILE A 14 18.07 5.82 3.79
C ILE A 14 19.59 5.97 3.97
N PRO A 15 20.11 7.19 4.20
CA PRO A 15 21.54 7.39 4.46
C PRO A 15 22.01 6.63 5.69
N GLU A 16 23.22 6.05 5.62
CA GLU A 16 23.82 5.32 6.75
C GLU A 16 23.87 6.13 8.05
N SER A 17 24.08 7.45 7.94
CA SER A 17 24.08 8.36 9.09
C SER A 17 22.73 8.44 9.81
N LYS A 18 21.63 8.06 9.16
CA LYS A 18 20.26 8.11 9.70
C LYS A 18 19.66 6.72 9.96
N GLY A 19 20.34 5.65 9.56
CA GLY A 19 19.85 4.27 9.63
C GLY A 19 20.22 3.49 8.37
N GLY A 20 19.28 2.75 7.80
CA GLY A 20 19.51 2.02 6.56
C GLY A 20 18.26 1.37 5.98
N GLY A 21 18.39 0.85 4.77
CA GLY A 21 17.27 0.28 4.00
C GLY A 21 16.76 1.22 2.91
N TYR A 22 15.52 1.02 2.47
CA TYR A 22 14.96 1.70 1.31
C TYR A 22 13.46 1.98 1.39
N ILE A 23 13.04 2.94 0.58
CA ILE A 23 11.66 3.23 0.24
C ILE A 23 11.55 3.19 -1.28
N THR A 24 10.57 2.48 -1.82
CA THR A 24 10.34 2.39 -3.26
C THR A 24 8.85 2.34 -3.59
N GLY A 25 8.49 2.78 -4.79
CA GLY A 25 7.12 2.74 -5.26
C GLY A 25 7.00 2.28 -6.71
N ILE A 26 5.83 1.78 -7.09
CA ILE A 26 5.42 1.53 -8.48
C ILE A 26 4.03 2.12 -8.66
N THR A 27 3.77 2.67 -9.83
CA THR A 27 2.44 3.16 -10.21
C THR A 27 2.14 2.68 -11.62
N TRP A 28 0.97 2.07 -11.78
CA TRP A 28 0.42 1.59 -13.04
C TRP A 28 -0.78 2.46 -13.38
N GLY A 29 -0.50 3.60 -14.03
CA GLY A 29 -1.52 4.60 -14.35
C GLY A 29 -2.22 5.16 -13.12
N ASN A 30 -3.51 5.47 -13.24
CA ASN A 30 -4.33 5.97 -12.14
C ASN A 30 -4.96 4.84 -11.31
N ASP A 31 -4.72 3.58 -11.69
CA ASP A 31 -5.52 2.43 -11.26
C ASP A 31 -4.89 1.60 -10.15
N LEU A 32 -3.57 1.48 -10.14
CA LEU A 32 -2.87 0.69 -9.15
C LEU A 32 -1.57 1.38 -8.78
N ARG A 33 -1.30 1.49 -7.49
CA ARG A 33 -0.03 1.98 -6.96
C ARG A 33 0.39 1.12 -5.78
N MET A 34 1.69 1.01 -5.60
CA MET A 34 2.27 0.25 -4.51
C MET A 34 3.48 1.00 -3.95
N MET A 35 3.62 0.97 -2.63
CA MET A 35 4.78 1.48 -1.92
C MET A 35 5.33 0.37 -1.02
N ILE A 36 6.62 0.12 -1.12
CA ILE A 36 7.36 -0.81 -0.27
C ILE A 36 8.33 0.01 0.56
N ARG A 37 8.25 -0.18 1.88
CA ARG A 37 9.13 0.45 2.86
C ARG A 37 9.81 -0.66 3.65
N ASN A 38 11.14 -0.72 3.60
CA ASN A 38 11.92 -1.66 4.36
C ASN A 38 13.15 -0.93 4.91
N TYR A 39 13.05 -0.44 6.14
CA TYR A 39 14.10 0.40 6.73
C TYR A 39 14.25 0.19 8.23
N HIS A 40 15.39 0.64 8.75
CA HIS A 40 15.59 0.96 10.16
C HIS A 40 16.11 2.38 10.26
N LEU A 41 15.71 3.10 11.32
CA LEU A 41 16.15 4.47 11.57
C LEU A 41 16.85 4.56 12.92
N ASN A 42 17.93 5.33 12.97
CA ASN A 42 18.65 5.65 14.21
C ASN A 42 18.02 6.86 14.93
N GLU A 43 17.42 7.77 14.16
CA GLU A 43 16.75 8.98 14.64
C GLU A 43 15.36 9.12 14.00
N ALA A 44 14.45 9.87 14.63
CA ALA A 44 13.13 10.08 14.08
C ALA A 44 13.23 10.97 12.83
N VAL A 45 12.50 10.61 11.79
CA VAL A 45 12.52 11.32 10.51
C VAL A 45 11.10 11.71 10.13
N PHE A 46 10.95 12.95 9.66
CA PHE A 46 9.71 13.42 9.05
C PHE A 46 9.87 13.37 7.54
N ILE A 47 9.00 12.61 6.88
CA ILE A 47 8.89 12.63 5.42
C ILE A 47 7.63 13.40 5.07
N ASP A 48 7.82 14.54 4.42
CA ASP A 48 6.75 15.25 3.74
C ASP A 48 6.62 14.69 2.32
N TRP A 49 5.49 14.05 2.06
CA TRP A 49 5.14 13.64 0.71
C TRP A 49 4.15 14.63 0.13
N THR A 50 4.65 15.58 -0.65
CA THR A 50 3.79 16.43 -1.46
C THR A 50 3.40 15.67 -2.71
N ASN A 51 2.18 15.14 -2.74
CA ASN A 51 1.54 14.72 -3.98
C ASN A 51 1.33 15.96 -4.86
N LYS A 52 2.24 16.23 -5.81
CA LYS A 52 1.91 17.08 -6.95
C LYS A 52 1.03 16.25 -7.89
N LEU A 53 -0.25 16.13 -7.53
CA LEU A 53 -1.28 15.62 -8.42
C LEU A 53 -1.26 16.49 -9.69
N MET A 54 -0.95 15.86 -10.82
CA MET A 54 -0.99 16.47 -12.14
C MET A 54 -2.44 16.84 -12.48
N GLU A 55 -2.67 18.14 -12.58
CA GLU A 55 -3.65 18.89 -13.39
C GLU A 55 -4.88 18.13 -13.92
N LYS A 56 -6.01 18.23 -13.20
CA LYS A 56 -7.10 19.17 -13.51
C LYS A 56 -8.22 19.06 -12.46
N GLN A 57 -8.64 20.23 -11.99
CA GLN A 57 -9.75 20.54 -11.09
C GLN A 57 -9.56 20.25 -9.59
N GLU A 58 -9.47 21.38 -8.88
CA GLU A 58 -9.57 21.63 -7.43
C GLU A 58 -8.46 21.09 -6.51
N HIS A 59 -7.70 22.06 -5.98
CA HIS A 59 -6.58 21.87 -5.07
C HIS A 59 -7.03 21.26 -3.75
N VAL A 60 -6.72 19.98 -3.55
CA VAL A 60 -6.49 19.44 -2.21
C VAL A 60 -5.01 19.06 -2.11
N HIS A 61 -4.22 19.97 -1.54
CA HIS A 61 -2.87 19.62 -1.07
C HIS A 61 -3.01 18.69 0.12
N VAL A 62 -3.05 17.37 -0.11
CA VAL A 62 -2.85 16.41 0.96
C VAL A 62 -1.34 16.27 1.16
N SER A 63 -0.74 17.17 1.93
CA SER A 63 0.58 16.95 2.50
C SER A 63 0.41 15.98 3.67
N SER A 64 0.59 14.69 3.42
CA SER A 64 0.67 13.72 4.51
C SER A 64 2.09 13.74 5.05
N VAL A 65 2.27 14.35 6.22
CA VAL A 65 3.51 14.20 6.99
C VAL A 65 3.44 12.85 7.70
N ILE A 66 4.30 11.92 7.29
CA ILE A 66 4.43 10.63 7.98
C ILE A 66 5.56 10.77 8.99
N SER A 67 5.22 10.64 10.27
CA SER A 67 6.20 10.53 11.35
C SER A 67 6.78 9.12 11.37
N MET A 68 8.10 9.01 11.22
CA MET A 68 8.80 7.72 11.25
C MET A 68 9.65 7.66 12.51
N PRO A 69 9.25 6.86 13.52
CA PRO A 69 9.96 6.81 14.80
C PRO A 69 11.36 6.20 14.67
N SER A 70 12.29 6.69 15.48
CA SER A 70 13.63 6.11 15.64
C SER A 70 13.59 4.69 16.20
N ASN A 71 14.68 3.94 16.02
CA ASN A 71 14.92 2.61 16.58
C ASN A 71 13.81 1.59 16.24
N THR A 72 13.19 1.77 15.07
CA THR A 72 12.11 0.90 14.58
C THR A 72 12.58 0.18 13.33
N LEU A 73 12.52 -1.15 13.35
CA LEU A 73 12.56 -1.94 12.12
C LEU A 73 11.17 -1.88 11.49
N PHE A 74 11.08 -1.33 10.28
CA PHE A 74 9.81 -1.09 9.62
C PHE A 74 9.79 -1.74 8.25
N GLY A 75 8.99 -2.80 8.13
CA GLY A 75 8.62 -3.45 6.88
C GLY A 75 7.14 -3.22 6.59
N SER A 76 6.81 -2.59 5.47
CA SER A 76 5.41 -2.43 5.06
C SER A 76 5.26 -2.43 3.54
N VAL A 77 4.14 -3.00 3.08
CA VAL A 77 3.65 -2.85 1.71
C VAL A 77 2.32 -2.10 1.79
N ALA A 78 2.24 -0.95 1.15
CA ALA A 78 1.01 -0.19 1.00
C ALA A 78 0.54 -0.27 -0.45
N ILE A 79 -0.71 -0.67 -0.66
CA ILE A 79 -1.33 -0.78 -1.99
C ILE A 79 -2.46 0.23 -2.06
N GLY A 80 -2.44 1.05 -3.11
CA GLY A 80 -3.58 1.89 -3.49
C GLY A 80 -4.15 1.38 -4.80
N VAL A 81 -5.47 1.29 -4.87
CA VAL A 81 -6.22 0.83 -6.04
C VAL A 81 -7.32 1.81 -6.36
N SER A 82 -7.58 2.06 -7.64
CA SER A 82 -8.77 2.79 -8.07
C SER A 82 -10.02 1.93 -7.89
N GLN A 83 -11.15 2.61 -7.69
CA GLN A 83 -12.44 1.95 -7.64
C GLN A 83 -12.74 1.20 -8.95
N GLN A 84 -12.37 1.79 -10.09
CA GLN A 84 -12.53 1.16 -11.41
C GLN A 84 -11.75 -0.15 -11.51
N TYR A 85 -10.51 -0.18 -11.04
CA TYR A 85 -9.68 -1.38 -11.05
C TYR A 85 -10.24 -2.48 -10.15
N LEU A 86 -10.70 -2.10 -8.95
CA LEU A 86 -11.37 -3.04 -8.05
C LEU A 86 -12.65 -3.63 -8.67
N HIS A 87 -13.46 -2.80 -9.36
CA HIS A 87 -14.63 -3.28 -10.10
C HIS A 87 -14.25 -4.24 -11.23
N GLN A 88 -13.16 -3.96 -11.95
CA GLN A 88 -12.67 -4.86 -12.99
C GLN A 88 -12.27 -6.22 -12.43
N LEU A 89 -11.62 -6.25 -11.27
CA LEU A 89 -11.16 -7.49 -10.63
C LEU A 89 -12.30 -8.27 -9.96
N PHE A 90 -13.17 -7.60 -9.21
CA PHE A 90 -14.11 -8.25 -8.29
C PHE A 90 -15.58 -7.93 -8.56
N GLY A 91 -15.91 -7.11 -9.55
CA GLY A 91 -17.29 -6.70 -9.85
C GLY A 91 -18.21 -7.83 -10.30
N HIS A 92 -17.65 -8.96 -10.69
CA HIS A 92 -18.40 -10.18 -11.03
C HIS A 92 -18.79 -11.01 -9.80
N LEU A 93 -18.29 -10.69 -8.60
CA LEU A 93 -18.58 -11.44 -7.38
C LEU A 93 -19.89 -10.95 -6.75
N GLU A 94 -20.90 -11.80 -6.75
CA GLU A 94 -22.19 -11.54 -6.10
C GLU A 94 -22.10 -11.75 -4.58
N HIS A 95 -21.53 -10.78 -3.88
CA HIS A 95 -21.40 -10.84 -2.41
C HIS A 95 -21.66 -9.48 -1.76
N PRO A 96 -22.48 -9.39 -0.69
CA PRO A 96 -22.91 -8.12 -0.10
C PRO A 96 -21.74 -7.28 0.44
N VAL A 97 -20.73 -7.93 1.02
CA VAL A 97 -19.50 -7.24 1.49
C VAL A 97 -18.70 -6.69 0.31
N VAL A 98 -18.60 -7.45 -0.79
CA VAL A 98 -17.88 -7.01 -1.99
C VAL A 98 -18.59 -5.82 -2.61
N ALA A 99 -19.91 -5.89 -2.77
CA ALA A 99 -20.72 -4.78 -3.25
C ALA A 99 -20.56 -3.52 -2.38
N SER A 100 -20.51 -3.68 -1.05
CA SER A 100 -20.34 -2.56 -0.11
C SER A 100 -18.95 -1.90 -0.23
N VAL A 101 -17.89 -2.70 -0.37
CA VAL A 101 -16.52 -2.21 -0.58
C VAL A 101 -16.40 -1.52 -1.93
N LEU A 102 -16.95 -2.11 -2.99
CA LEU A 102 -16.91 -1.56 -4.34
C LEU A 102 -17.77 -0.29 -4.50
N ALA A 103 -18.81 -0.13 -3.70
CA ALA A 103 -19.63 1.09 -3.66
C ALA A 103 -18.97 2.25 -2.90
N ALA A 104 -17.78 2.05 -2.31
CA ALA A 104 -17.07 3.03 -1.48
C ALA A 104 -17.94 3.59 -0.33
N ALA A 105 -18.89 2.78 0.17
CA ALA A 105 -19.90 3.25 1.11
C ALA A 105 -19.38 3.51 2.54
N ALA A 106 -18.13 3.12 2.86
CA ALA A 106 -17.48 3.43 4.13
C ALA A 106 -15.95 3.33 4.02
N ASP A 107 -15.24 4.13 4.82
CA ASP A 107 -13.82 3.90 5.13
C ASP A 107 -13.70 2.61 5.97
N PHE A 108 -13.33 1.51 5.32
CA PHE A 108 -13.14 0.23 6.01
C PHE A 108 -11.74 0.16 6.60
N VAL A 109 -11.63 0.32 7.92
CA VAL A 109 -10.42 -0.10 8.66
C VAL A 109 -10.60 -1.57 9.04
N LEU A 110 -9.83 -2.43 8.39
CA LEU A 110 -9.85 -3.87 8.65
C LEU A 110 -8.70 -4.26 9.58
N GLU A 111 -8.94 -4.24 10.89
CA GLU A 111 -8.06 -4.83 11.88
C GLU A 111 -8.35 -6.34 12.06
N THR A 112 -8.36 -7.10 10.97
CA THR A 112 -8.42 -8.56 11.08
C THR A 112 -7.02 -9.15 11.20
N GLY A 113 -6.93 -10.34 11.81
CA GLY A 113 -5.69 -11.11 11.83
C GLY A 113 -5.14 -11.25 10.41
N ILE A 114 -3.92 -10.75 10.20
CA ILE A 114 -3.21 -10.91 8.94
C ILE A 114 -3.00 -12.41 8.74
N SER A 115 -3.54 -12.97 7.66
CA SER A 115 -3.35 -14.39 7.36
C SER A 115 -1.88 -14.68 7.05
N ALA A 116 -1.43 -15.92 7.31
CA ALA A 116 -0.07 -16.32 6.96
C ALA A 116 0.22 -16.12 5.47
N GLN A 117 -0.80 -16.28 4.61
CA GLN A 117 -0.67 -16.05 3.17
C GLN A 117 -0.37 -14.57 2.84
N ILE A 118 -1.04 -13.62 3.51
CA ILE A 118 -0.77 -12.18 3.34
C ILE A 118 0.66 -11.85 3.80
N ILE A 119 1.09 -12.41 4.94
CA ILE A 119 2.46 -12.21 5.45
C ILE A 119 3.49 -12.74 4.46
N ASN A 120 3.28 -13.94 3.93
CA ASN A 120 4.21 -14.57 3.00
C ASN A 120 4.31 -13.77 1.69
N ALA A 121 3.17 -13.41 1.09
CA ALA A 121 3.15 -12.62 -0.14
C ALA A 121 3.84 -11.26 0.05
N ALA A 122 3.58 -10.56 1.16
CA ALA A 122 4.27 -9.31 1.48
C ALA A 122 5.77 -9.50 1.76
N SER A 123 6.16 -10.61 2.41
CA SER A 123 7.56 -10.91 2.71
C SER A 123 8.37 -11.21 1.45
N GLU A 124 7.79 -11.90 0.47
CA GLU A 124 8.42 -12.15 -0.83
C GLU A 124 8.73 -10.83 -1.56
N MET A 125 7.82 -9.85 -1.47
CA MET A 125 8.01 -8.51 -2.04
C MET A 125 9.13 -7.71 -1.35
N LEU A 126 9.40 -8.01 -0.08
CA LEU A 126 10.45 -7.36 0.72
C LEU A 126 11.81 -8.04 0.57
N GLY A 127 11.83 -9.34 0.25
CA GLY A 127 13.01 -10.20 0.34
C GLY A 127 13.75 -10.48 -0.97
N GLN A 128 13.06 -10.63 -2.10
CA GLN A 128 13.70 -11.08 -3.35
C GLN A 128 13.87 -9.95 -4.38
N PRO A 129 15.10 -9.69 -4.87
CA PRO A 129 15.30 -8.80 -5.99
C PRO A 129 14.79 -9.47 -7.28
N VAL A 130 13.82 -8.83 -7.92
CA VAL A 130 13.29 -9.26 -9.22
C VAL A 130 14.06 -8.53 -10.31
N PRO A 131 14.41 -9.17 -11.45
CA PRO A 131 15.01 -8.47 -12.57
C PRO A 131 14.16 -7.28 -13.02
N GLU A 132 14.80 -6.15 -13.32
CA GLU A 132 14.11 -4.88 -13.65
C GLU A 132 13.05 -5.05 -14.74
N ALA A 133 13.36 -5.84 -15.77
CA ALA A 133 12.43 -6.13 -16.88
C ALA A 133 11.13 -6.82 -16.44
N MET A 134 11.14 -7.55 -15.31
CA MET A 134 10.01 -8.32 -14.78
C MET A 134 9.34 -7.67 -13.57
N GLU A 135 9.95 -6.64 -12.97
CA GLU A 135 9.45 -6.03 -11.73
C GLU A 135 7.98 -5.59 -11.85
N SER A 136 7.64 -4.85 -12.91
CA SER A 136 6.29 -4.33 -13.12
C SER A 136 5.25 -5.44 -13.15
N HIS A 137 5.55 -6.56 -13.81
CA HIS A 137 4.64 -7.70 -13.89
C HIS A 137 4.55 -8.44 -12.55
N TYR A 138 5.69 -8.75 -11.94
CA TYR A 138 5.76 -9.45 -10.66
C TYR A 138 4.99 -8.71 -9.56
N TYR A 139 5.26 -7.41 -9.39
CA TYR A 139 4.64 -6.65 -8.31
C TYR A 139 3.16 -6.39 -8.55
N ARG A 140 2.72 -6.31 -9.81
CA ARG A 140 1.28 -6.26 -10.12
C ARG A 140 0.60 -7.57 -9.69
N LEU A 141 1.18 -8.71 -10.05
CA LEU A 141 0.67 -10.02 -9.64
C LEU A 141 0.59 -10.15 -8.11
N LYS A 142 1.63 -9.70 -7.40
CA LYS A 142 1.63 -9.68 -5.93
C LYS A 142 0.59 -8.75 -5.32
N CYS A 143 0.33 -7.61 -5.94
CA CYS A 143 -0.76 -6.74 -5.50
C CYS A 143 -2.11 -7.43 -5.66
N GLU A 144 -2.36 -8.04 -6.81
CA GLU A 144 -3.61 -8.78 -7.07
C GLU A 144 -3.78 -9.98 -6.13
N GLU A 145 -2.70 -10.71 -5.85
CA GLU A 145 -2.68 -11.81 -4.86
C GLU A 145 -3.07 -11.30 -3.46
N LEU A 146 -2.47 -10.21 -3.00
CA LEU A 146 -2.80 -9.59 -1.71
C LEU A 146 -4.26 -9.13 -1.66
N LEU A 147 -4.75 -8.49 -2.72
CA LEU A 147 -6.16 -8.09 -2.83
C LEU A 147 -7.09 -9.30 -2.76
N CYS A 148 -6.78 -10.39 -3.45
CA CYS A 148 -7.56 -11.63 -3.40
C CYS A 148 -7.64 -12.18 -1.96
N TYR A 149 -6.53 -12.22 -1.23
CA TYR A 149 -6.57 -12.66 0.17
C TYR A 149 -7.38 -11.72 1.06
N THR A 150 -7.25 -10.40 0.87
CA THR A 150 -8.07 -9.42 1.61
C THR A 150 -9.56 -9.62 1.34
N PHE A 151 -9.96 -9.74 0.07
CA PHE A 151 -11.35 -9.98 -0.30
C PHE A 151 -11.87 -11.33 0.21
N ALA A 152 -11.06 -12.40 0.18
CA ALA A 152 -11.42 -13.68 0.73
C ALA A 152 -11.66 -13.63 2.25
N LEU A 153 -10.86 -12.85 3.00
CA LEU A 153 -11.08 -12.62 4.43
C LEU A 153 -12.34 -11.78 4.67
N LEU A 154 -12.59 -10.77 3.84
CA LEU A 154 -13.80 -9.95 3.94
C LEU A 154 -15.08 -10.76 3.67
N MET A 155 -15.03 -11.69 2.71
CA MET A 155 -16.15 -12.56 2.36
C MET A 155 -16.46 -13.63 3.42
N GLN A 156 -15.48 -14.00 4.26
CA GLN A 156 -15.71 -14.91 5.39
C GLN A 156 -16.51 -14.26 6.52
N ARG A 157 -16.70 -12.95 6.50
CA ARG A 157 -17.56 -12.29 7.48
C ARG A 157 -19.01 -12.59 7.11
N GLU A 158 -19.75 -13.21 8.02
CA GLU A 158 -21.21 -13.10 8.00
C GLU A 158 -21.54 -11.62 7.90
N ALA A 159 -22.45 -11.23 7.00
CA ALA A 159 -22.83 -9.84 6.79
C ALA A 159 -23.36 -9.26 8.10
N VAL A 160 -22.49 -8.66 8.92
CA VAL A 160 -22.91 -7.94 10.10
C VAL A 160 -23.62 -6.70 9.59
N PRO A 161 -24.92 -6.51 9.90
CA PRO A 161 -25.63 -5.34 9.45
C PRO A 161 -24.88 -4.07 9.87
N LEU A 162 -24.84 -3.08 8.98
CA LEU A 162 -24.14 -1.79 9.05
C LEU A 162 -24.45 -0.93 10.31
N SER A 163 -25.12 -1.47 11.32
CA SER A 163 -25.58 -0.76 12.52
C SER A 163 -24.65 -0.89 13.73
N LYS A 164 -23.48 -1.53 13.61
CA LYS A 164 -22.54 -1.68 14.74
C LYS A 164 -21.08 -1.52 14.31
N MET A 165 -20.70 -0.31 13.94
CA MET A 165 -19.29 0.09 13.93
C MET A 165 -19.20 1.43 14.66
N HIS A 166 -18.55 1.44 15.83
CA HIS A 166 -18.44 2.62 16.68
C HIS A 166 -17.46 3.63 16.07
N ILE A 167 -17.83 4.90 16.20
CA ILE A 167 -17.02 6.12 15.99
C ILE A 167 -15.88 6.17 17.01
#